data_AF-A0A0V0XEH1-F1
#
_entry.id   AF-A0A0V0XEH1-F1
#
_cell.length_a   1.000
_cell.length_b   1.000
_cell.length_c   1.000
_cell.angle_alpha   90.00
_cell.angle_beta   90.00
_cell.angle_gamma   90.00
#
_symmetry.space_group_name_H-M   'P 1'
#
loop_
_entity.id
_entity.type
_entity.pdbx_description
1 polymer ?
#
loop_
_entity_poly.entity_id
_entity_poly.type
_entity_poly.pdbx_seq_one_letter_code
_entity_poly.pdbx_strand_id
1 'polypeptide(L)'
;MKLICGAANLAKRNVSFAAPKFVLQAKNQSKWYRIDNSVYDALALEKALPLGYLKQIDTFSECQFILRSQLLDLVNCMSCMNPTAPVIRYVLFGKFGTGKTTTLCQALHWAYMNDFIVCHVPFARKWIHNFKEVAVSTWKSGRIDMPLDAVAWLEVFKRRNEARITALGVKF
;
A
#
# COMPACT_ATOMS: atom_id res chain seq x y z
N MET A 1 0.27 -14.48 -13.48
CA MET A 1 0.38 -13.06 -13.09
C MET A 1 1.83 -12.68 -13.36
N LYS A 2 2.10 -11.73 -14.27
CA LYS A 2 3.47 -11.27 -14.53
C LYS A 2 3.66 -9.89 -13.89
N LEU A 3 4.88 -9.56 -13.52
CA LEU A 3 5.28 -8.22 -13.09
C LEU A 3 5.94 -7.53 -14.29
N ILE A 4 5.53 -6.30 -14.62
CA ILE A 4 6.18 -5.49 -15.65
C ILE A 4 6.79 -4.28 -14.94
N CYS A 5 8.08 -4.03 -15.19
CA CYS A 5 8.87 -2.94 -14.62
C CYS A 5 9.36 -2.04 -15.77
N GLY A 6 9.05 -0.74 -15.72
CA GLY A 6 9.56 0.25 -16.67
C GLY A 6 10.60 1.14 -16.00
N ALA A 7 11.78 1.32 -16.63
CA ALA A 7 12.87 2.15 -16.13
C ALA A 7 13.07 3.40 -17.00
N ALA A 8 13.40 4.53 -16.37
CA ALA A 8 13.90 5.74 -17.02
C ALA A 8 15.28 6.12 -16.42
N ASN A 9 16.06 6.95 -17.12
CA ASN A 9 17.49 7.17 -16.91
C ASN A 9 17.90 7.82 -15.57
N LEU A 10 19.07 7.40 -15.05
CA LEU A 10 19.64 7.70 -13.72
C LEU A 10 20.57 8.93 -13.71
N ALA A 11 20.44 9.76 -12.67
CA ALA A 11 21.55 10.55 -12.11
C ALA A 11 21.90 9.99 -10.71
N LYS A 12 23.19 9.75 -10.45
CA LYS A 12 23.68 9.14 -9.20
C LYS A 12 23.79 10.22 -8.12
N ARG A 13 22.95 10.14 -7.08
CA ARG A 13 23.25 10.70 -5.75
C ARG A 13 23.46 9.50 -4.80
N ASN A 14 24.29 9.62 -3.77
CA ASN A 14 24.48 8.54 -2.82
C ASN A 14 23.42 8.64 -1.71
N VAL A 15 22.25 8.10 -1.99
CA VAL A 15 21.23 7.82 -0.98
C VAL A 15 20.95 6.33 -1.12
N SER A 16 21.27 5.54 -0.10
CA SER A 16 20.93 4.11 -0.05
C SER A 16 19.80 3.91 0.95
N PHE A 17 18.82 3.05 0.62
CA PHE A 17 17.83 2.64 1.61
C PHE A 17 18.51 1.89 2.77
N ALA A 18 18.00 2.10 3.98
CA ALA A 18 18.38 1.29 5.14
C ALA A 18 17.99 -0.18 4.89
N ALA A 19 18.71 -1.10 5.52
CA ALA A 19 18.37 -2.52 5.46
C ALA A 19 16.93 -2.77 5.96
N PRO A 20 16.17 -3.67 5.32
CA PRO A 20 14.79 -3.94 5.71
C PRO A 20 14.74 -4.55 7.12
N LYS A 21 13.97 -3.92 8.02
CA LYS A 21 13.66 -4.42 9.36
C LYS A 21 12.81 -5.68 9.34
N PHE A 22 11.92 -5.80 8.35
CA PHE A 22 11.03 -6.94 8.18
C PHE A 22 11.28 -7.62 6.84
N VAL A 23 11.71 -8.89 6.91
CA VAL A 23 12.14 -9.67 5.74
C VAL A 23 11.22 -10.87 5.52
N LEU A 24 10.67 -10.97 4.32
CA LEU A 24 9.91 -12.14 3.87
C LEU A 24 10.88 -13.13 3.23
N GLN A 25 10.97 -14.34 3.80
CA GLN A 25 11.93 -15.34 3.35
C GLN A 25 11.32 -16.26 2.28
N ALA A 26 12.06 -16.52 1.20
CA ALA A 26 11.63 -17.42 0.13
C ALA A 26 11.31 -18.84 0.62
N LYS A 27 11.99 -19.32 1.68
CA LYS A 27 11.74 -20.62 2.31
C LYS A 27 10.32 -20.78 2.88
N ASN A 28 9.63 -19.67 3.12
CA ASN A 28 8.27 -19.64 3.65
C ASN A 28 7.22 -19.44 2.55
N GLN A 29 7.61 -19.55 1.27
CA GLN A 29 6.67 -19.51 0.16
C GLN A 29 5.53 -20.53 0.38
N SER A 30 4.31 -20.10 0.08
CA SER A 30 3.08 -20.89 0.26
C SER A 30 2.72 -21.21 1.72
N LYS A 31 3.41 -20.64 2.71
CA LYS A 31 3.02 -20.71 4.12
C LYS A 31 2.19 -19.49 4.51
N TRP A 32 1.35 -19.67 5.53
CA TRP A 32 0.60 -18.59 6.15
C TRP A 32 1.49 -17.80 7.12
N TYR A 33 1.33 -16.49 7.14
CA TYR A 33 1.86 -15.63 8.18
C TYR A 33 0.75 -14.73 8.72
N ARG A 34 0.78 -14.50 10.02
CA ARG A 34 -0.20 -13.66 10.72
C ARG A 34 0.25 -12.21 10.74
N ILE A 35 -0.72 -11.30 10.68
CA ILE A 35 -0.53 -9.87 10.95
C ILE A 35 -1.09 -9.57 12.33
N ASP A 36 -0.36 -8.76 13.09
CA ASP A 36 -0.81 -8.26 14.38
C ASP A 36 -2.01 -7.32 14.22
N ASN A 37 -2.97 -7.42 15.13
CA ASN A 37 -4.20 -6.62 15.05
C ASN A 37 -3.90 -5.10 15.10
N SER A 38 -2.89 -4.69 15.85
CA SER A 38 -2.43 -3.30 15.89
C SER A 38 -1.97 -2.79 14.51
N VAL A 39 -1.28 -3.64 13.75
CA VAL A 39 -0.82 -3.32 12.39
C VAL A 39 -1.97 -3.36 11.40
N TYR A 40 -2.90 -4.30 11.57
CA TYR A 40 -4.14 -4.38 10.78
C TYR A 40 -4.95 -3.08 10.86
N ASP A 41 -5.17 -2.57 12.07
CA ASP A 41 -5.90 -1.33 12.34
C ASP A 41 -5.14 -0.09 11.85
N ALA A 42 -3.82 -0.03 12.09
CA ALA A 42 -2.99 1.07 11.63
C ALA A 42 -2.97 1.19 10.10
N LEU A 43 -3.01 0.05 9.40
CA LEU A 43 -3.09 -0.01 7.95
C LEU A 43 -4.51 0.21 7.41
N ALA A 44 -5.52 0.21 8.27
CA ALA A 44 -6.95 0.24 7.89
C ALA A 44 -7.29 -0.84 6.85
N LEU A 45 -6.81 -2.06 7.08
CA LEU A 45 -6.98 -3.18 6.14
C LEU A 45 -8.46 -3.57 5.98
N GLU A 46 -9.33 -3.23 6.95
CA GLU A 46 -10.78 -3.43 6.85
C GLU A 46 -11.39 -2.68 5.65
N LYS A 47 -10.76 -1.59 5.21
CA LYS A 47 -11.21 -0.79 4.06
C LYS A 47 -10.55 -1.20 2.74
N ALA A 48 -9.50 -2.00 2.79
CA ALA A 48 -8.68 -2.37 1.63
C ALA A 48 -8.90 -3.79 1.12
N LEU A 49 -9.22 -4.71 2.01
CA LEU A 49 -9.36 -6.11 1.67
C LEU A 49 -10.72 -6.43 1.00
N PRO A 50 -10.77 -7.46 0.14
CA PRO A 50 -12.03 -7.89 -0.46
C PRO A 50 -13.05 -8.34 0.60
N LEU A 51 -14.33 -8.07 0.37
CA LEU A 51 -15.42 -8.40 1.30
C LEU A 51 -15.44 -9.88 1.75
N GLY A 52 -15.20 -10.81 0.83
CA GLY A 52 -15.14 -12.24 1.17
C GLY A 52 -13.99 -12.57 2.13
N TYR A 53 -12.88 -11.84 2.02
CA TYR A 53 -11.74 -12.00 2.91
C TYR A 53 -11.98 -11.33 4.27
N LEU A 54 -12.70 -10.20 4.30
CA LEU A 54 -13.12 -9.58 5.56
C LEU A 54 -14.02 -10.49 6.39
N LYS A 55 -14.97 -11.20 5.77
CA LYS A 55 -15.80 -12.20 6.45
C LYS A 55 -14.96 -13.33 7.07
N GLN A 56 -13.89 -13.72 6.39
CA GLN A 56 -12.96 -14.72 6.91
C GLN A 56 -12.23 -14.21 8.15
N ILE A 57 -11.75 -12.95 8.11
CA ILE A 57 -11.09 -12.32 9.26
C ILE A 57 -12.06 -12.19 10.43
N ASP A 58 -13.30 -11.78 10.17
CA ASP A 58 -14.35 -11.67 11.18
C ASP A 58 -14.63 -13.03 11.85
N THR A 59 -14.72 -14.09 11.05
CA THR A 59 -14.94 -15.46 11.55
C THR A 59 -13.78 -15.98 12.39
N PHE A 60 -12.53 -15.79 11.93
CA PHE A 60 -11.35 -16.32 12.62
C PHE A 60 -10.77 -15.37 13.68
N SER A 61 -11.26 -14.12 13.73
CA SER A 61 -10.72 -13.04 14.57
C SER A 61 -9.21 -12.80 14.38
N GLU A 62 -8.69 -13.14 13.20
CA GLU A 62 -7.29 -12.96 12.83
C GLU A 62 -7.11 -12.71 11.34
N CYS A 63 -6.10 -11.91 10.99
CA CYS A 63 -5.71 -11.65 9.60
C CYS A 63 -4.46 -12.46 9.25
N GLN A 64 -4.61 -13.48 8.41
CA GLN A 64 -3.52 -14.33 7.96
C GLN A 64 -3.37 -14.38 6.44
N PHE A 65 -2.16 -14.14 5.96
CA PHE A 65 -1.82 -14.10 4.55
C PHE A 65 -0.97 -15.29 4.12
N ILE A 66 -1.27 -15.90 2.97
CA ILE A 66 -0.33 -16.83 2.32
C ILE A 66 0.80 -16.02 1.69
N LEU A 67 2.05 -16.39 1.94
CA LEU A 67 3.20 -15.82 1.27
C LEU A 67 3.27 -16.29 -0.19
N ARG A 68 2.96 -15.38 -1.13
CA ARG A 68 2.91 -15.68 -2.56
C ARG A 68 4.26 -15.40 -3.23
N SER A 69 4.60 -16.15 -4.29
CA SER A 69 5.82 -15.88 -5.07
C SER A 69 5.84 -14.47 -5.67
N GLN A 70 4.71 -13.97 -6.16
CA GLN A 70 4.63 -12.63 -6.75
C GLN A 70 4.94 -11.52 -5.73
N LEU A 71 4.66 -11.74 -4.45
CA LEU A 71 5.02 -10.80 -3.39
C LEU A 71 6.53 -10.81 -3.18
N LEU A 72 7.15 -11.99 -3.14
CA LEU A 72 8.60 -12.13 -2.98
C LEU A 72 9.35 -11.42 -4.12
N ASP A 73 8.90 -11.62 -5.37
CA ASP A 73 9.48 -10.93 -6.53
C ASP A 73 9.35 -9.40 -6.39
N LEU A 74 8.16 -8.91 -6.01
CA LEU A 74 7.92 -7.48 -5.82
C LEU A 74 8.79 -6.90 -4.70
N VAL A 75 8.88 -7.58 -3.56
CA VAL A 75 9.69 -7.15 -2.41
C VAL A 75 11.18 -7.16 -2.74
N ASN A 76 11.66 -8.16 -3.48
CA ASN A 76 13.04 -8.17 -3.96
C ASN A 76 13.31 -6.98 -4.88
N CYS A 77 12.40 -6.67 -5.80
CA CYS A 77 12.52 -5.48 -6.65
C CYS A 77 12.51 -4.17 -5.85
N MET A 78 11.62 -4.04 -4.86
CA MET A 78 11.55 -2.84 -4.00
C MET A 78 12.79 -2.71 -3.11
N SER A 79 13.35 -3.81 -2.62
CA SER A 79 14.55 -3.82 -1.78
C SER A 79 15.81 -3.38 -2.53
N CYS A 80 15.87 -3.63 -3.85
CA CYS A 80 16.96 -3.21 -4.72
C CYS A 80 16.76 -1.80 -5.32
N MET A 81 15.72 -1.06 -4.91
CA MET A 81 15.42 0.25 -5.47
C MET A 81 16.53 1.26 -5.13
N ASN A 82 17.04 1.96 -6.15
CA ASN A 82 17.93 3.10 -5.95
C ASN A 82 17.09 4.38 -5.77
N PRO A 83 17.18 5.09 -4.62
CA PRO A 83 16.48 6.36 -4.39
C PRO A 83 16.74 7.45 -5.44
N THR A 84 17.84 7.35 -6.19
CA THR A 84 18.27 8.39 -7.13
C THR A 84 17.91 8.07 -8.56
N ALA A 85 17.47 6.83 -8.79
CA ALA A 85 16.77 6.45 -10.00
C ALA A 85 15.36 7.05 -10.00
N PRO A 86 14.75 7.26 -11.18
CA PRO A 86 13.36 7.64 -11.24
C PRO A 86 12.48 6.56 -10.62
N VAL A 87 11.31 7.00 -10.12
CA VAL A 87 10.37 6.14 -9.40
C VAL A 87 9.93 4.97 -10.28
N ILE A 88 10.17 3.75 -9.79
CA ILE A 88 9.78 2.51 -10.46
C ILE A 88 8.27 2.31 -10.30
N ARG A 89 7.61 1.90 -11.38
CA ARG A 89 6.15 1.63 -11.40
C ARG A 89 5.90 0.14 -11.57
N TYR A 90 5.17 -0.44 -10.62
CA TYR A 90 4.79 -1.85 -10.66
C TYR A 90 3.29 -1.98 -10.93
N VAL A 91 2.93 -2.93 -11.81
CA VAL A 91 1.53 -3.25 -12.10
C VAL A 91 1.26 -4.72 -11.83
N LEU A 92 0.35 -4.98 -10.90
CA LEU A 92 -0.14 -6.31 -10.56
C LEU A 92 -1.30 -6.69 -11.50
N PHE A 93 -1.07 -7.56 -12.49
CA PHE A 93 -2.09 -7.93 -13.48
C PHE A 93 -2.35 -9.44 -13.56
N GLY A 94 -3.60 -9.80 -13.89
CA GLY A 94 -4.01 -11.19 -14.07
C GLY A 94 -5.53 -11.38 -14.01
N LYS A 95 -5.98 -12.61 -14.26
CA LYS A 95 -7.40 -13.02 -14.25
C LYS A 95 -8.13 -12.55 -12.99
N PHE A 96 -9.45 -12.37 -13.07
CA PHE A 96 -10.28 -12.05 -11.91
C PHE A 96 -10.11 -13.11 -10.80
N GLY A 97 -10.19 -12.70 -9.53
CA GLY A 97 -10.06 -13.62 -8.38
C GLY A 97 -8.65 -14.14 -8.07
N THR A 98 -7.60 -13.72 -8.79
CA THR A 98 -6.24 -14.25 -8.59
C THR A 98 -5.49 -13.72 -7.36
N GLY A 99 -6.11 -12.89 -6.50
CA GLY A 99 -5.48 -12.36 -5.27
C GLY A 99 -4.57 -11.15 -5.46
N LYS A 100 -4.80 -10.34 -6.50
CA LYS A 100 -4.05 -9.09 -6.75
C LYS A 100 -4.14 -8.11 -5.59
N THR A 101 -5.36 -7.83 -5.11
CA THR A 101 -5.61 -6.93 -3.97
C THR A 101 -4.93 -7.44 -2.70
N THR A 102 -5.05 -8.74 -2.42
CA THR A 102 -4.37 -9.37 -1.27
C THR A 102 -2.86 -9.21 -1.36
N THR A 103 -2.26 -9.46 -2.54
CA THR A 103 -0.81 -9.28 -2.78
C THR A 103 -0.39 -7.82 -2.57
N LEU A 104 -1.21 -6.85 -3.01
CA LEU A 104 -0.96 -5.43 -2.77
C LEU A 104 -1.03 -5.08 -1.27
N CYS A 105 -1.99 -5.63 -0.53
CA CYS A 105 -2.10 -5.45 0.93
C CYS A 105 -0.91 -6.09 1.68
N GLN A 106 -0.38 -7.21 1.18
CA GLN A 106 0.83 -7.81 1.74
C GLN A 106 2.06 -6.93 1.49
N ALA A 107 2.18 -6.32 0.30
CA ALA A 107 3.24 -5.35 0.01
C ALA A 107 3.11 -4.09 0.88
N LEU A 108 1.87 -3.65 1.13
CA LEU A 108 1.54 -2.55 2.04
C LEU A 108 2.05 -2.83 3.46
N HIS A 109 1.75 -4.03 3.96
CA HIS A 109 2.22 -4.50 5.27
C HIS A 109 3.75 -4.53 5.33
N TRP A 110 4.40 -5.11 4.32
CA TRP A 110 5.86 -5.13 4.23
C TRP A 110 6.45 -3.71 4.25
N ALA A 111 5.89 -2.77 3.47
CA ALA A 111 6.36 -1.39 3.44
C ALA A 111 6.18 -0.68 4.80
N TYR A 112 5.04 -0.89 5.46
CA TYR A 112 4.80 -0.34 6.80
C TYR A 112 5.79 -0.86 7.84
N MET A 113 6.07 -2.16 7.85
CA MET A 113 7.04 -2.76 8.79
C MET A 113 8.49 -2.34 8.51
N ASN A 114 8.78 -1.79 7.33
CA ASN A 114 10.09 -1.27 6.93
C ASN A 114 10.16 0.26 6.93
N ASP A 115 9.27 0.92 7.66
CA ASP A 115 9.25 2.37 7.86
C ASP A 115 9.08 3.23 6.61
N PHE A 116 8.45 2.69 5.57
CA PHE A 116 8.03 3.52 4.46
C PHE A 116 6.85 4.41 4.86
N ILE A 117 6.77 5.60 4.25
CA ILE A 117 5.53 6.38 4.24
C ILE A 117 4.60 5.73 3.22
N VAL A 118 3.44 5.30 3.70
CA VAL A 118 2.52 4.48 2.93
C VAL A 118 1.29 5.28 2.52
N CYS A 119 1.22 5.56 1.22
CA CYS A 119 0.08 6.18 0.55
C CYS A 119 -0.73 5.11 -0.20
N HIS A 120 -1.91 4.75 0.31
CA HIS A 120 -2.73 3.69 -0.27
C HIS A 120 -4.14 4.18 -0.56
N VAL A 121 -4.61 3.86 -1.77
CA VAL A 121 -5.97 4.09 -2.23
C VAL A 121 -6.60 2.71 -2.47
N PRO A 122 -7.53 2.26 -1.61
CA PRO A 122 -8.03 0.88 -1.67
C PRO A 122 -8.89 0.63 -2.91
N PHE A 123 -9.76 1.58 -3.27
CA PHE A 123 -10.63 1.45 -4.43
C PHE A 123 -10.85 2.80 -5.13
N ALA A 124 -10.02 3.08 -6.14
CA ALA A 124 -10.06 4.34 -6.89
C ALA A 124 -11.42 4.60 -7.57
N ARG A 125 -12.15 3.54 -7.95
CA ARG A 125 -13.48 3.66 -8.57
C ARG A 125 -14.48 4.39 -7.65
N LYS A 126 -14.31 4.32 -6.32
CA LYS A 126 -15.17 5.02 -5.37
C LYS A 126 -15.20 6.53 -5.64
N TRP A 127 -14.06 7.11 -5.98
CA TRP A 127 -13.91 8.53 -6.27
C TRP A 127 -14.41 8.95 -7.65
N ILE A 128 -14.72 7.99 -8.53
CA ILE A 128 -15.19 8.29 -9.89
C ILE A 128 -16.70 8.16 -9.98
N HIS A 129 -17.27 7.12 -9.36
CA HIS A 129 -18.69 6.78 -9.54
C HIS A 129 -19.54 6.93 -8.27
N ASN A 130 -18.95 6.84 -7.07
CA ASN A 130 -19.67 6.77 -5.80
C ASN A 130 -19.18 7.84 -4.81
N PHE A 131 -18.91 9.05 -5.30
CA PHE A 131 -18.54 10.19 -4.46
C PHE A 131 -19.77 10.69 -3.67
N LYS A 132 -19.56 11.10 -2.42
CA LYS A 132 -20.66 11.52 -1.56
C LYS A 132 -21.06 12.98 -1.79
N GLU A 133 -20.07 13.84 -1.96
CA GLU A 133 -20.23 15.27 -2.11
C GLU A 133 -19.17 15.78 -3.09
N VAL A 134 -19.58 16.77 -3.88
CA VAL A 134 -18.75 17.41 -4.88
C VAL A 134 -18.90 18.92 -4.76
N ALA A 135 -17.78 19.63 -4.82
CA ALA A 135 -17.72 21.08 -4.87
C ALA A 135 -16.83 21.55 -6.03
N VAL A 136 -17.11 22.75 -6.57
CA VAL A 136 -16.20 23.37 -7.53
C VAL A 136 -14.95 23.84 -6.79
N SER A 137 -13.77 23.54 -7.35
CA SER A 137 -12.52 23.88 -6.69
C SER A 137 -12.31 25.39 -6.63
N THR A 138 -12.08 25.90 -5.42
CA THR A 138 -11.73 27.31 -5.18
C THR A 138 -10.27 27.60 -5.50
N TRP A 139 -9.40 26.59 -5.44
CA TRP A 139 -7.97 26.71 -5.70
C TRP A 139 -7.65 26.76 -7.21
N LYS A 140 -8.35 25.94 -8.02
CA LYS A 140 -8.12 25.92 -9.47
C LYS A 140 -9.43 25.80 -10.24
N SER A 141 -9.72 26.84 -11.02
CA SER A 141 -10.88 26.87 -11.91
C SER A 141 -10.93 25.66 -12.86
N GLY A 142 -12.14 25.15 -13.10
CA GLY A 142 -12.40 23.97 -13.94
C GLY A 142 -12.14 22.62 -13.27
N ARG A 143 -11.76 22.59 -11.99
CA ARG A 143 -11.64 21.35 -11.20
C ARG A 143 -12.82 21.15 -10.27
N ILE A 144 -13.00 19.89 -9.90
CA ILE A 144 -14.03 19.41 -9.01
C ILE A 144 -13.35 18.72 -7.84
N ASP A 145 -13.68 19.14 -6.63
CA ASP A 145 -13.16 18.61 -5.38
C ASP A 145 -14.21 17.70 -4.72
N MET A 146 -13.72 16.69 -3.98
CA MET A 146 -14.55 15.74 -3.22
C MET A 146 -14.19 15.83 -1.73
N PRO A 147 -14.68 16.85 -1.01
CA PRO A 147 -14.19 17.16 0.34
C PRO A 147 -14.40 16.01 1.33
N LEU A 148 -15.59 15.38 1.35
CA LEU A 148 -15.87 14.28 2.29
C LEU A 148 -14.99 13.05 2.07
N ASP A 149 -14.79 12.65 0.81
CA ASP A 149 -13.94 11.50 0.49
C ASP A 149 -12.46 11.81 0.70
N ALA A 150 -12.04 13.07 0.48
CA ALA A 150 -10.69 13.53 0.77
C ALA A 150 -10.41 13.48 2.28
N VAL A 151 -11.29 14.01 3.12
CA VAL A 151 -11.15 13.95 4.59
C VAL A 151 -11.07 12.51 5.08
N ALA A 152 -12.01 11.65 4.66
CA ALA A 152 -12.04 10.25 5.07
C ALA A 152 -10.77 9.48 4.66
N TRP A 153 -10.16 9.83 3.53
CA TRP A 153 -8.90 9.26 3.09
C TRP A 153 -7.70 9.83 3.87
N LEU A 154 -7.67 11.14 4.10
CA LEU A 154 -6.61 11.83 4.85
C LEU A 154 -6.54 11.36 6.30
N GLU A 155 -7.67 11.09 6.95
CA GLU A 155 -7.69 10.49 8.30
C GLU A 155 -6.98 9.14 8.35
N VAL A 156 -7.19 8.29 7.34
CA VAL A 156 -6.51 6.99 7.22
C VAL A 156 -5.03 7.19 6.92
N PHE A 157 -4.69 8.14 6.04
CA PHE A 157 -3.31 8.47 5.72
C PHE A 157 -2.54 8.98 6.95
N LYS A 158 -3.15 9.87 7.74
CA LYS A 158 -2.58 10.38 8.99
C LYS A 158 -2.33 9.24 9.96
N ARG A 159 -3.35 8.44 10.29
CA ARG A 159 -3.24 7.30 11.22
C ARG A 159 -2.08 6.37 10.87
N ARG A 160 -1.88 6.08 9.58
CA ARG A 160 -0.84 5.16 9.12
C ARG A 160 0.58 5.74 9.24
N ASN A 161 0.73 7.05 9.10
CA ASN A 161 2.04 7.69 8.88
C ASN A 161 2.42 8.70 9.95
N GLU A 162 1.56 8.96 10.94
CA GLU A 162 1.73 10.03 11.93
C GLU A 162 3.10 10.01 12.61
N ALA A 163 3.48 8.85 13.16
CA ALA A 163 4.78 8.67 13.82
C ALA A 163 5.95 8.96 12.86
N ARG A 164 5.87 8.51 11.60
CA ARG A 164 6.95 8.65 10.61
C ARG A 164 7.07 10.08 10.10
N ILE A 165 5.95 10.75 9.86
CA ILE A 165 5.92 12.14 9.39
C ILE A 165 6.38 13.09 10.50
N THR A 166 5.97 12.83 11.74
CA THR A 166 6.44 13.60 12.91
C THR A 166 7.95 13.47 13.09
N ALA A 167 8.51 12.26 12.89
CA ALA A 167 9.95 12.03 12.95
C ALA A 167 10.74 12.80 11.86
N LEU A 168 10.09 13.16 10.74
CA LEU A 168 10.68 14.00 9.70
C LEU A 168 10.58 15.51 9.99
N GLY A 169 9.95 15.90 11.11
CA GLY A 169 9.76 17.29 11.50
C GLY A 169 8.64 18.01 10.76
N VAL A 170 7.82 17.28 9.98
CA VAL A 170 6.67 17.84 9.27
C VAL A 170 5.44 17.75 10.17
N LYS A 171 4.73 18.87 10.35
CA LYS A 171 3.43 18.91 11.06
C LYS A 171 2.30 18.68 10.05
N PHE A 172 1.28 17.93 10.46
CA PHE A 172 0.03 17.75 9.70
C PHE A 172 -0.85 19.00 9.78
#